data_AF-A0A959SS84-F1
#
_entry.id   AF-A0A959SS84-F1
#
_cell.length_a   1.000
_cell.length_b   1.000
_cell.length_c   1.000
_cell.angle_alpha   90.00
_cell.angle_beta   90.00
_cell.angle_gamma   90.00
#
_symmetry.space_group_name_H-M   'P 1'
#
loop_
_entity.id
_entity.type
_entity.pdbx_description
1 polymer ?
#
loop_
_entity_poly.entity_id
_entity_poly.type
_entity_poly.pdbx_seq_one_letter_code
_entity_poly.pdbx_strand_id
1 'polypeptide(L)' 'MRLLVTGGSGFIGTNLVQHALDHGVEVLNL' A
#
# COMPACT_ATOMS: atom_id res chain seq x y z
N MET A 1 -10.38 -4.07 -6.17
CA MET A 1 -9.00 -4.25 -6.70
C MET A 1 -8.13 -4.71 -5.53
N ARG A 2 -7.24 -5.68 -5.71
CA ARG A 2 -6.29 -6.11 -4.65
C ARG A 2 -4.88 -5.71 -5.08
N LEU A 3 -4.14 -5.07 -4.18
CA LEU A 3 -2.80 -4.52 -4.45
C LEU A 3 -1.77 -5.22 -3.57
N LEU A 4 -0.74 -5.81 -4.20
CA LEU A 4 0.45 -6.29 -3.49
C LEU A 4 1.52 -5.20 -3.55
N VAL A 5 2.06 -4.82 -2.40
CA VAL A 5 3.18 -3.88 -2.28
C VAL A 5 4.33 -4.59 -1.57
N THR A 6 5.50 -4.62 -2.20
CA THR A 6 6.74 -5.06 -1.55
C THR A 6 7.52 -3.87 -1.05
N GLY A 7 8.13 -3.95 0.13
CA GLY A 7 8.86 -2.82 0.71
C GLY A 7 7.94 -1.64 1.04
N GLY A 8 6.66 -1.92 1.31
CA GLY A 8 5.65 -0.91 1.65
C GLY A 8 5.91 -0.19 2.97
N SER A 9 6.91 -0.64 3.74
CA SER A 9 7.41 0.02 4.95
C SER A 9 8.52 1.07 4.67
N GLY A 10 8.98 1.21 3.43
CA GLY A 10 9.94 2.25 3.03
C GLY A 10 9.30 3.64 2.86
N PHE A 11 10.14 4.68 2.66
CA PHE A 11 9.67 6.07 2.57
C PHE A 11 8.53 6.28 1.56
N ILE A 12 8.70 5.78 0.33
CA ILE A 12 7.66 5.88 -0.72
C ILE A 12 6.54 4.86 -0.48
N GLY A 13 6.92 3.65 -0.06
CA GLY A 13 5.99 2.53 0.17
C GLY A 13 4.89 2.90 1.15
N THR A 14 5.24 3.51 2.29
CA THR A 14 4.27 3.85 3.34
C THR A 14 3.22 4.85 2.84
N ASN A 15 3.63 5.84 2.04
CA ASN A 15 2.71 6.81 1.45
C ASN A 15 1.79 6.17 0.40
N LEU A 16 2.33 5.28 -0.44
CA LEU A 16 1.54 4.56 -1.43
C LEU A 16 0.51 3.63 -0.78
N VAL A 17 0.92 2.88 0.25
CA VAL A 17 0.03 2.00 1.01
C VAL A 17 -1.09 2.81 1.65
N GLN A 18 -0.78 3.91 2.32
CA GLN A 18 -1.79 4.76 2.96
C GLN A 18 -2.75 5.33 1.90
N HIS A 19 -2.24 5.89 0.80
CA HIS A 19 -3.07 6.41 -0.28
C HIS A 19 -4.02 5.37 -0.85
N ALA A 20 -3.55 4.13 -1.07
CA ALA A 20 -4.38 3.04 -1.58
C ALA A 20 -5.48 2.65 -0.57
N LEU A 21 -5.14 2.53 0.71
CA LEU A 21 -6.10 2.24 1.78
C LEU A 21 -7.18 3.32 1.88
N ASP A 22 -6.80 4.61 1.78
CA ASP A 22 -7.74 5.74 1.83
C ASP A 22 -8.78 5.71 0.68
N HIS A 23 -8.47 5.01 -0.42
CA HIS A 23 -9.37 4.81 -1.56
C HIS A 23 -10.12 3.47 -1.49
N GLY A 24 -10.09 2.78 -0.35
CA GLY A 24 -10.77 1.49 -0.16
C GLY A 24 -10.13 0.33 -0.91
N VAL A 25 -8.88 0.46 -1.33
CA VAL A 25 -8.14 -0.63 -1.97
C VAL A 25 -7.69 -1.62 -0.89
N GLU A 26 -7.89 -2.91 -1.16
CA GLU A 26 -7.40 -3.97 -0.28
C GLU A 26 -5.91 -4.20 -0.57
N VAL A 27 -5.05 -3.95 0.42
CA VAL A 27 -3.58 -3.98 0.27
C VAL A 27 -2.99 -5.14 1.07
N LEU A 28 -2.10 -5.91 0.42
CA LEU A 28 -1.17 -6.80 1.08
C LEU A 28 0.24 -6.20 1.00
N ASN A 29 0.86 -5.94 2.14
CA ASN A 29 2.23 -5.42 2.22
C ASN A 29 3.17 -6.55 2.64
N LEU A 30 4.22 -6.81 1.85
CA LEU A 30 5.26 -7.83 2.08
C LEU A 30 6.65 -7.21 2.28
#